data_AF-A0A7S3CRP0-F1
#
_entry.id   AF-A0A7S3CRP0-F1
#
_cell.length_a   1.000
_cell.length_b   1.000
_cell.length_c   1.000
_cell.angle_alpha   90.00
_cell.angle_beta   90.00
_cell.angle_gamma   90.00
#
_symmetry.space_group_name_H-M   'P 1'
#
loop_
_entity.id
_entity.type
_entity.pdbx_description
1 polymer ?
#
loop_
_entity_poly.entity_id
_entity_poly.type
_entity_poly.pdbx_seq_one_letter_code
_entity_poly.pdbx_strand_id
1 'polypeptide(L)'
;MDLYGLIHARFILTPRGLAMMKEKYMMSAFSYCPRVLCERHNVLPIGVSEELSTSRVKVYCPRCQDVYIPRQKQLDIDGAYFGTSFPHIFLKQFPELLPKGPAKFVPKIYGFKIFGMRGSKYELKFDYQGKPINEEEIKQVLKRDFNDSSNNQPQASVPPGTQSAQMEGEGQ
;
A
#
# COMPACT_ATOMS: atom_id res chain seq x y z
N MET A 1 30.92 -7.20 -17.17
CA MET A 1 31.39 -8.44 -16.50
C MET A 1 30.19 -9.12 -15.88
N ASP A 2 29.39 -9.77 -16.72
CA ASP A 2 28.04 -10.30 -16.39
C ASP A 2 28.07 -11.69 -15.76
N LEU A 3 29.22 -12.37 -15.81
CA LEU A 3 29.41 -13.73 -15.32
C LEU A 3 29.07 -13.86 -13.83
N TYR A 4 29.57 -12.95 -12.99
CA TYR A 4 29.28 -12.98 -11.55
C TYR A 4 27.79 -12.81 -11.29
N GLY A 5 27.12 -11.91 -12.01
CA GLY A 5 25.69 -11.66 -11.86
C GLY A 5 24.83 -12.87 -12.21
N LEU A 6 25.15 -13.58 -13.30
CA LEU A 6 24.44 -14.81 -13.68
C LEU A 6 24.69 -15.96 -12.70
N ILE A 7 25.91 -16.09 -12.18
CA ILE A 7 26.22 -17.05 -11.11
C ILE A 7 25.46 -16.69 -9.84
N HIS A 8 25.40 -15.40 -9.49
CA HIS A 8 24.68 -14.88 -8.34
C HIS A 8 23.19 -15.24 -8.39
N ALA A 9 22.53 -15.06 -9.54
CA ALA A 9 21.11 -15.41 -9.73
C ALA A 9 20.81 -16.87 -9.38
N ARG A 10 21.71 -17.79 -9.74
CA ARG A 10 21.59 -19.22 -9.40
C ARG A 10 21.95 -19.48 -7.94
N PHE A 11 23.01 -18.84 -7.44
CA PHE A 11 23.51 -19.05 -6.10
C PHE A 11 22.49 -18.65 -5.03
N ILE A 12 21.79 -17.52 -5.19
CA ILE A 12 20.82 -17.03 -4.20
C ILE A 12 19.57 -17.91 -4.05
N LEU A 13 19.38 -18.89 -4.94
CA LEU A 13 18.33 -19.91 -4.84
C LEU A 13 18.77 -21.17 -4.07
N THR A 14 20.07 -21.33 -3.82
CA THR A 14 20.59 -22.45 -3.03
C THR A 14 20.31 -22.24 -1.54
N PRO A 15 20.25 -23.31 -0.70
CA PRO A 15 20.02 -23.16 0.74
C PRO A 15 21.02 -22.22 1.43
N ARG A 16 22.30 -22.28 1.03
CA ARG A 16 23.35 -21.38 1.53
C ARG A 16 23.12 -19.93 1.09
N GLY A 17 22.80 -19.72 -0.18
CA GLY A 17 22.51 -18.38 -0.71
C GLY A 17 21.29 -17.75 -0.05
N LEU A 18 20.22 -18.53 0.14
CA LEU A 18 19.00 -18.10 0.83
C LEU A 18 19.28 -17.67 2.28
N ALA A 19 20.10 -18.44 3.03
CA ALA A 19 20.50 -18.06 4.38
C ALA A 19 21.26 -16.73 4.42
N MET A 20 22.23 -16.54 3.53
CA MET A 20 22.98 -15.28 3.42
C MET A 20 22.08 -14.10 3.02
N MET A 21 21.11 -14.32 2.12
CA MET A 21 20.15 -13.29 1.73
C MET A 21 19.16 -12.98 2.87
N LYS A 22 18.85 -13.96 3.73
CA LYS A 22 18.01 -13.76 4.91
C LYS A 22 18.66 -12.82 5.90
N GLU A 23 19.95 -13.00 6.18
CA GLU A 23 20.71 -12.08 7.04
C GLU A 23 20.67 -10.64 6.50
N LYS A 24 20.94 -10.47 5.20
CA LYS A 24 20.85 -9.16 4.53
C LYS A 24 19.44 -8.56 4.60
N TYR A 25 18.41 -9.39 4.45
CA TYR A 25 17.01 -8.96 4.56
C TYR A 25 16.65 -8.51 5.99
N MET A 26 17.14 -9.21 7.02
CA MET A 26 16.96 -8.80 8.42
C MET A 26 17.64 -7.47 8.73
N MET A 27 18.80 -7.23 8.12
CA MET A 27 19.54 -5.97 8.24
C MET A 27 18.98 -4.83 7.38
N SER A 28 17.84 -5.04 6.70
CA SER A 28 17.22 -4.06 5.79
C SER A 28 18.15 -3.58 4.66
N ALA A 29 19.09 -4.43 4.21
CA ALA A 29 20.09 -4.06 3.20
C ALA A 29 19.49 -3.72 1.83
N PHE A 30 18.31 -4.24 1.51
CA PHE A 30 17.63 -4.05 0.21
C PHE A 30 16.66 -2.88 0.19
N SER A 31 16.70 -2.00 1.21
CA SER A 31 15.79 -0.87 1.41
C SER A 31 14.38 -1.25 1.90
N TYR A 32 13.43 -0.32 1.75
CA TYR A 32 12.09 -0.39 2.30
C TYR A 32 11.02 -0.06 1.27
N CYS A 33 9.85 -0.68 1.40
CA CYS A 33 8.69 -0.45 0.56
C CYS A 33 8.34 1.05 0.46
N PRO A 34 8.14 1.60 -0.76
CA PRO A 34 7.73 3.01 -0.93
C PRO A 34 6.29 3.28 -0.53
N ARG A 35 5.44 2.24 -0.45
CA ARG A 35 4.04 2.41 -0.05
C ARG A 35 3.95 2.77 1.43
N VAL A 36 3.36 3.93 1.71
CA VAL A 36 3.22 4.48 3.08
C VAL A 36 2.55 3.48 4.03
N LEU A 37 1.46 2.83 3.58
CA LEU A 37 0.69 1.85 4.36
C LEU A 37 1.39 0.49 4.55
N CYS A 38 2.59 0.32 3.98
CA CYS A 38 3.46 -0.80 4.32
C CYS A 38 4.40 -0.50 5.49
N GLU A 39 4.37 0.71 6.06
CA GLU A 39 5.13 1.11 7.26
C GLU A 39 6.63 0.79 7.14
N ARG A 40 7.22 1.12 6.00
CA ARG A 40 8.63 0.82 5.69
C ARG A 40 9.01 -0.66 5.86
N HIS A 41 8.14 -1.58 5.43
CA HIS A 41 8.48 -3.01 5.42
C HIS A 41 9.71 -3.30 4.54
N ASN A 42 10.56 -4.24 4.98
CA ASN A 42 11.73 -4.70 4.25
C ASN A 42 11.32 -5.30 2.90
N VAL A 43 12.16 -5.14 1.88
CA VAL A 43 11.89 -5.62 0.52
C VAL A 43 12.98 -6.57 0.06
N LEU A 44 12.73 -7.29 -1.05
CA LEU A 44 13.66 -8.23 -1.66
C LEU A 44 13.96 -7.77 -3.09
N PRO A 45 15.21 -7.88 -3.58
CA PRO A 45 15.52 -7.59 -4.97
C PRO A 45 14.85 -8.60 -5.90
N ILE A 46 14.44 -8.15 -7.09
CA ILE A 46 13.79 -8.98 -8.11
C ILE A 46 14.16 -8.51 -9.51
N GLY A 47 14.40 -9.44 -10.43
CA GLY A 47 14.44 -9.19 -11.86
C GLY A 47 13.07 -9.38 -12.50
N VAL A 48 12.71 -8.55 -13.49
CA VAL A 48 11.48 -8.77 -14.28
C VAL A 48 11.70 -9.69 -15.48
N SER A 49 12.96 -9.99 -15.81
CA SER A 49 13.39 -10.90 -16.87
C SER A 49 14.66 -11.62 -16.41
N GLU A 50 14.90 -12.80 -16.99
CA GLU A 50 16.16 -13.55 -16.85
C GLU A 50 17.17 -13.20 -17.95
N GLU A 51 16.74 -12.47 -18.98
CA GLU A 51 17.59 -12.01 -20.08
C GLU A 51 18.33 -10.71 -19.69
N LEU A 52 19.64 -10.71 -19.96
CA LEU A 52 20.52 -9.57 -19.70
C LEU A 52 20.07 -8.32 -20.46
N SER A 53 20.37 -7.15 -19.89
CA SER A 53 20.09 -5.82 -20.41
C SER A 53 18.60 -5.51 -20.64
N THR A 54 17.67 -6.36 -20.21
CA THR A 54 16.23 -6.14 -20.37
C THR A 54 15.70 -5.07 -19.41
N SER A 55 16.07 -5.17 -18.13
CA SER A 55 15.61 -4.25 -17.09
C SER A 55 16.57 -4.24 -15.92
N ARG A 56 16.71 -3.08 -15.29
CA ARG A 56 17.40 -2.96 -14.00
C ARG A 56 16.65 -3.70 -12.89
N VAL A 57 17.38 -3.97 -11.82
CA VAL A 57 16.86 -4.59 -10.61
C VAL A 57 15.69 -3.76 -10.03
N LYS A 58 14.63 -4.47 -9.67
CA LYS A 58 13.47 -3.92 -8.95
C LYS A 58 13.44 -4.48 -7.53
N VAL A 59 12.51 -4.00 -6.71
CA VAL A 59 12.28 -4.53 -5.37
C VAL A 59 10.85 -5.02 -5.21
N TYR A 60 10.71 -6.23 -4.72
CA TYR A 60 9.45 -6.86 -4.35
C TYR A 60 9.17 -6.66 -2.87
N CYS A 61 7.97 -6.20 -2.54
CA CYS A 61 7.52 -6.06 -1.16
C CYS A 61 6.65 -7.26 -0.73
N PRO A 62 7.08 -8.08 0.26
CA PRO A 62 6.28 -9.19 0.78
C PRO A 62 4.94 -8.77 1.39
N ARG A 63 4.84 -7.51 1.88
CA ARG A 63 3.64 -7.00 2.55
C ARG A 63 2.51 -6.69 1.58
N CYS A 64 2.76 -5.84 0.59
CA CYS A 64 1.74 -5.50 -0.40
C CYS A 64 1.75 -6.40 -1.63
N GLN A 65 2.71 -7.33 -1.74
CA GLN A 65 2.87 -8.27 -2.86
C GLN A 65 2.97 -7.55 -4.21
N ASP A 66 3.80 -6.51 -4.26
CA ASP A 66 3.94 -5.66 -5.44
C ASP A 66 5.41 -5.26 -5.67
N VAL A 67 5.73 -4.90 -6.90
CA VAL A 67 7.09 -4.62 -7.39
C VAL A 67 7.28 -3.13 -7.62
N TYR A 68 8.37 -2.58 -7.11
CA TYR A 68 8.68 -1.16 -7.17
C TYR A 68 10.08 -0.91 -7.74
N ILE A 69 10.27 0.31 -8.25
CA ILE A 69 11.59 0.81 -8.60
C ILE A 69 12.30 1.25 -7.30
N PRO A 70 13.54 0.81 -7.04
CA PRO A 70 14.29 1.22 -5.86
C PRO A 70 14.46 2.75 -5.83
N ARG A 71 14.31 3.37 -4.65
CA ARG A 71 14.47 4.84 -4.52
C ARG A 71 15.92 5.30 -4.70
N GLN A 72 16.88 4.40 -4.50
CA GLN A 72 18.31 4.71 -4.66
C GLN A 72 18.65 4.76 -6.16
N LYS A 73 18.97 5.97 -6.64
CA LYS A 73 19.19 6.29 -8.06
C LYS A 73 20.47 5.67 -8.66
N GLN A 74 21.36 5.08 -7.85
CA GLN A 74 22.71 4.66 -8.27
C GLN A 74 22.91 3.14 -8.44
N LEU A 75 21.84 2.36 -8.58
CA LEU A 75 21.97 0.92 -8.83
C LEU A 75 21.84 0.64 -10.33
N ASP A 76 22.94 0.83 -11.06
CA ASP A 76 23.06 0.38 -12.45
C ASP A 76 23.33 -1.14 -12.49
N ILE A 77 22.45 -1.91 -11.85
CA ILE A 77 22.56 -3.35 -11.69
C ILE A 77 21.44 -4.02 -12.49
N ASP A 78 21.80 -5.03 -13.28
CA ASP A 78 20.84 -5.81 -14.04
C ASP A 78 19.94 -6.64 -13.13
N GLY A 79 18.64 -6.64 -13.42
CA GLY A 79 17.67 -7.47 -12.70
C GLY A 79 17.88 -8.97 -12.94
N ALA A 80 18.45 -9.35 -14.09
CA ALA A 80 18.76 -10.74 -14.40
C ALA A 80 19.71 -11.39 -13.39
N TYR A 81 20.52 -10.59 -12.68
CA TYR A 81 21.44 -11.10 -11.65
C TYR A 81 20.73 -11.57 -10.37
N PHE A 82 19.44 -11.27 -10.22
CA PHE A 82 18.60 -11.75 -9.11
C PHE A 82 17.54 -12.75 -9.59
N GLY A 83 17.13 -12.65 -10.86
CA GLY A 83 16.09 -13.49 -11.44
C GLY A 83 14.68 -13.12 -10.98
N THR A 84 13.70 -13.73 -11.62
CA THR A 84 12.26 -13.47 -11.40
C THR A 84 11.70 -14.22 -10.19
N SER A 85 12.33 -15.33 -9.81
CA SER A 85 11.80 -16.30 -8.85
C SER A 85 12.32 -16.13 -7.41
N PHE A 86 13.44 -15.41 -7.22
CA PHE A 86 14.13 -15.33 -5.93
C PHE A 86 13.24 -14.93 -4.76
N PRO A 87 12.47 -13.82 -4.79
CA PRO A 87 11.65 -13.43 -3.63
C PRO A 87 10.58 -14.47 -3.29
N HIS A 88 10.01 -15.13 -4.30
CA HIS A 88 8.97 -16.13 -4.12
C HIS A 88 9.51 -17.41 -3.47
N ILE A 89 10.68 -17.88 -3.95
CA ILE A 89 11.36 -19.03 -3.35
C ILE A 89 11.83 -18.70 -1.93
N PHE A 90 12.39 -17.51 -1.73
CA PHE A 90 12.81 -17.03 -0.42
C PHE A 90 11.67 -17.04 0.61
N LEU A 91 10.51 -16.49 0.26
CA LEU A 91 9.35 -16.46 1.16
C LEU A 91 8.71 -17.84 1.37
N LYS A 92 8.85 -18.75 0.39
CA LYS A 92 8.45 -20.15 0.57
C LYS A 92 9.35 -20.89 1.55
N GLN A 93 10.66 -20.60 1.53
CA GLN A 93 11.63 -21.18 2.45
C GLN A 93 11.51 -20.63 3.88
N PHE A 94 11.14 -19.36 4.01
CA PHE A 94 11.02 -18.66 5.30
C PHE A 94 9.60 -18.09 5.50
N PRO A 95 8.59 -18.96 5.72
CA PRO A 95 7.21 -18.52 5.86
C PRO A 95 6.98 -17.64 7.09
N GLU A 96 7.85 -17.69 8.09
CA GLU A 96 7.82 -16.81 9.27
C GLU A 96 8.03 -15.33 8.93
N LEU A 97 8.57 -15.03 7.74
CA LEU A 97 8.85 -13.68 7.28
C LEU A 97 7.71 -13.08 6.45
N LEU A 98 6.65 -13.84 6.19
CA LEU A 98 5.46 -13.36 5.47
C LEU A 98 4.62 -12.46 6.39
N PRO A 99 4.55 -11.15 6.12
CA PRO A 99 3.72 -10.24 6.92
C PRO A 99 2.24 -10.39 6.57
N LYS A 100 1.38 -9.88 7.47
CA LYS A 100 -0.01 -9.60 7.14
C LYS A 100 -0.09 -8.44 6.14
N GLY A 101 -1.03 -8.52 5.21
CA GLY A 101 -1.24 -7.50 4.17
C GLY A 101 -1.44 -6.08 4.76
N PRO A 102 -1.08 -5.02 4.02
CA PRO A 102 -1.18 -3.65 4.51
C PRO A 102 -2.64 -3.21 4.65
N ALA A 103 -2.85 -2.19 5.48
CA ALA A 103 -4.11 -1.48 5.49
C ALA A 103 -4.41 -0.87 4.11
N LYS A 104 -5.69 -0.73 3.78
CA LYS A 104 -6.15 -0.08 2.56
C LYS A 104 -6.27 1.41 2.79
N PHE A 105 -5.88 2.22 1.80
CA PHE A 105 -6.03 3.67 1.88
C PHE A 105 -7.51 4.05 1.82
N VAL A 106 -7.94 4.91 2.74
CA VAL A 106 -9.29 5.47 2.78
C VAL A 106 -9.20 6.97 2.55
N PRO A 107 -9.57 7.48 1.37
CA PRO A 107 -9.49 8.89 1.06
C PRO A 107 -10.56 9.68 1.82
N LYS A 108 -10.17 10.86 2.33
CA LYS A 108 -11.06 11.76 3.08
C LYS A 108 -10.84 13.22 2.65
N ILE A 109 -11.93 14.00 2.61
CA ILE A 109 -11.94 15.46 2.41
C ILE A 109 -12.63 16.07 3.62
N TYR A 110 -11.97 17.02 4.32
CA TYR A 110 -12.47 17.61 5.59
C TYR A 110 -12.92 16.57 6.64
N GLY A 111 -12.28 15.40 6.68
CA GLY A 111 -12.64 14.30 7.59
C GLY A 111 -13.75 13.38 7.07
N PHE A 112 -14.48 13.77 6.03
CA PHE A 112 -15.51 12.95 5.39
C PHE A 112 -14.92 12.02 4.35
N LYS A 113 -15.37 10.76 4.34
CA LYS A 113 -14.94 9.77 3.36
C LYS A 113 -15.57 10.09 2.00
N ILE A 114 -14.78 10.02 0.92
CA ILE A 114 -15.26 10.38 -0.42
C ILE A 114 -16.26 9.34 -0.92
N PHE A 115 -17.43 9.81 -1.37
CA PHE A 115 -18.49 8.97 -1.93
C PHE A 115 -17.99 8.11 -3.09
N GLY A 116 -18.44 6.86 -3.20
CA GLY A 116 -18.03 5.92 -4.24
C GLY A 116 -16.61 5.36 -4.07
N MET A 117 -15.74 6.02 -3.29
CA MET A 117 -14.38 5.56 -3.05
C MET A 117 -14.31 4.50 -1.94
N ARG A 118 -13.20 3.77 -1.96
CA ARG A 118 -12.88 2.70 -1.01
C ARG A 118 -12.96 3.16 0.46
N GLY A 119 -13.64 2.37 1.28
CA GLY A 119 -13.82 2.61 2.72
C GLY A 119 -14.95 3.57 3.07
N SER A 120 -15.59 4.22 2.09
CA SER A 120 -16.79 5.04 2.30
C SER A 120 -18.02 4.19 2.58
N LYS A 121 -19.07 4.80 3.15
CA LYS A 121 -20.37 4.13 3.39
C LYS A 121 -20.97 3.56 2.09
N TYR A 122 -20.67 4.21 0.97
CA TYR A 122 -21.16 3.90 -0.36
C TYR A 122 -20.01 3.49 -1.29
N GLU A 123 -19.06 2.68 -0.81
CA GLU A 123 -17.94 2.17 -1.60
C GLU A 123 -18.46 1.40 -2.84
N LEU A 124 -18.01 1.77 -4.04
CA LEU A 124 -18.31 1.02 -5.26
C LEU A 124 -17.64 -0.36 -5.21
N LYS A 125 -18.44 -1.41 -5.31
CA LYS A 125 -17.97 -2.80 -5.37
C LYS A 125 -17.99 -3.26 -6.81
N PHE A 126 -16.93 -3.92 -7.25
CA PHE A 126 -16.81 -4.45 -8.60
C PHE A 126 -16.82 -5.98 -8.56
N ASP A 127 -17.40 -6.60 -9.57
CA ASP A 127 -17.27 -8.04 -9.81
C ASP A 127 -15.90 -8.39 -10.40
N TYR A 128 -15.65 -9.68 -10.58
CA TYR A 128 -14.42 -10.16 -11.22
C TYR A 128 -14.27 -9.72 -12.68
N GLN A 129 -15.35 -9.26 -13.32
CA GLN A 129 -15.39 -8.73 -14.68
C GLN A 129 -15.22 -7.20 -14.72
N GLY A 130 -15.04 -6.55 -13.55
CA GLY A 130 -14.89 -5.10 -13.42
C GLY A 130 -16.19 -4.30 -13.51
N LYS A 131 -17.37 -4.93 -13.48
CA LYS A 131 -18.68 -4.26 -13.46
C LYS A 131 -19.09 -3.88 -12.04
N PRO A 132 -19.65 -2.68 -11.82
CA PRO A 132 -20.10 -2.25 -10.51
C PRO A 132 -21.36 -3.03 -10.08
N ILE A 133 -21.29 -3.69 -8.93
CA ILE A 133 -22.35 -4.57 -8.40
C ILE A 133 -23.43 -3.76 -7.69
N ASN A 134 -23.05 -2.66 -7.04
CA ASN A 134 -23.93 -1.84 -6.19
C ASN A 134 -24.27 -0.48 -6.80
N GLU A 135 -24.19 -0.36 -8.12
CA GLU A 135 -24.37 0.92 -8.81
C GLU A 135 -25.80 1.49 -8.63
N GLU A 136 -26.82 0.63 -8.67
CA GLU A 136 -28.22 1.07 -8.56
C GLU A 136 -28.55 1.59 -7.15
N GLU A 137 -28.07 0.93 -6.11
CA GLU A 137 -28.23 1.35 -4.71
C GLU A 137 -27.59 2.73 -4.48
N ILE A 138 -26.39 2.92 -5.03
CA ILE A 138 -25.64 4.19 -5.00
C ILE A 138 -26.41 5.30 -5.75
N LYS A 139 -26.97 4.99 -6.92
CA LYS A 139 -27.79 5.95 -7.71
C LYS A 139 -29.08 6.34 -6.96
N GLN A 140 -29.69 5.42 -6.22
CA GLN A 140 -30.89 5.73 -5.44
C GLN A 140 -30.60 6.69 -4.28
N VAL A 141 -29.48 6.50 -3.58
CA VAL A 141 -29.04 7.41 -2.51
C VAL A 141 -28.79 8.82 -3.05
N LEU A 142 -28.05 8.93 -4.15
CA LEU A 142 -27.79 10.23 -4.80
C LEU A 142 -29.10 10.94 -5.19
N LYS A 143 -30.07 10.22 -5.75
CA LYS A 143 -31.37 10.80 -6.12
C LYS A 143 -32.19 11.23 -4.91
N ARG A 144 -32.09 10.52 -3.78
CA ARG A 144 -32.77 10.87 -2.53
C ARG A 144 -32.26 12.20 -1.98
N ASP A 145 -30.94 12.36 -1.89
CA ASP A 145 -30.33 13.58 -1.36
C ASP A 145 -30.61 14.83 -2.24
N PHE A 146 -30.71 14.65 -3.57
CA PHE A 146 -31.10 15.72 -4.49
C PHE A 146 -32.56 16.16 -4.31
N ASN A 147 -33.49 15.23 -4.05
CA ASN A 147 -34.90 15.55 -3.82
C ASN A 147 -35.15 16.15 -2.43
N ASP A 148 -34.36 15.81 -1.42
CA ASP A 148 -34.42 16.46 -0.11
C ASP A 148 -33.85 17.89 -0.14
N SER A 149 -32.88 18.15 -1.01
CA SER A 149 -32.29 19.50 -1.20
C SER A 149 -33.24 20.48 -1.90
N SER A 150 -34.19 19.99 -2.71
CA SER A 150 -35.22 20.82 -3.35
C SER A 150 -36.46 21.07 -2.47
N ASN A 151 -36.57 20.41 -1.31
CA ASN A 151 -37.71 20.54 -0.40
C ASN A 151 -37.40 21.18 0.96
N ASN A 152 -36.15 21.53 1.25
CA ASN A 152 -35.80 22.24 2.48
C ASN A 152 -35.10 23.57 2.19
N GLN A 153 -35.80 24.67 2.50
CA GLN A 153 -35.14 25.93 2.82
C GLN A 153 -34.11 25.68 3.93
N PRO A 154 -32.91 26.27 3.86
CA PRO A 154 -31.91 26.10 4.91
C PRO A 154 -32.38 26.86 6.17
N GLN A 155 -33.04 26.17 7.10
CA GLN A 155 -33.09 26.64 8.48
C GLN A 155 -31.76 26.31 9.13
N ALA A 156 -30.89 27.32 9.19
CA ALA A 156 -29.73 27.29 10.07
C ALA A 156 -30.25 27.24 11.52
N SER A 157 -30.35 26.04 12.09
CA SER A 157 -30.45 25.89 13.54
C SER A 157 -29.05 26.08 14.13
N VAL A 158 -28.77 27.32 14.52
CA VAL A 158 -27.67 27.66 15.43
C VAL A 158 -27.89 26.84 16.71
N PRO A 159 -26.93 26.02 17.18
CA PRO A 159 -27.06 25.37 18.47
C PRO A 159 -27.20 26.43 19.58
N PRO A 160 -28.11 26.26 20.54
CA PRO A 160 -28.35 27.26 21.57
C PRO A 160 -27.08 27.49 22.40
N GLY A 161 -26.73 28.77 22.54
CA GLY A 161 -25.62 29.22 23.37
C GLY A 161 -25.86 28.89 24.84
N THR A 162 -24.92 28.15 25.43
CA THR A 162 -24.82 28.05 26.89
C THR A 162 -23.96 29.21 27.40
N GLN A 163 -24.71 30.23 27.81
CA GLN A 163 -24.47 31.27 28.82
C GLN A 163 -23.11 31.27 29.55
N SER A 164 -22.42 32.40 29.40
CA SER A 164 -21.72 33.18 30.44
C SER A 164 -21.46 32.51 31.80
N ALA A 165 -20.19 32.15 32.04
CA ALA A 165 -19.66 32.03 33.39
C ALA A 165 -19.33 33.44 33.91
N GLN A 166 -20.09 33.84 34.94
CA GLN A 166 -19.84 35.06 35.72
C GLN A 166 -18.57 34.89 36.57
N MET A 167 -17.81 35.97 36.66
CA MET A 167 -16.82 36.22 37.70
C MET A 167 -17.51 36.30 39.07
N GLU A 168 -17.03 35.54 40.05
CA GLU A 168 -16.97 35.97 41.45
C GLU A 168 -15.64 35.47 42.03
N GLY A 169 -14.93 36.38 42.71
CA GLY A 169 -13.65 36.12 43.39
C GLY A 169 -13.81 35.93 44.89
N GLU A 170 -12.65 35.98 45.57
CA GLU A 170 -12.41 35.78 47.02
C GLU A 170 -12.37 34.29 47.43
N GLY A 171 -11.39 33.78 48.17
CA GLY A 171 -10.32 34.37 48.96
C GLY A 171 -10.06 33.46 50.16
N GLN A 172 -8.87 32.84 50.23
CA GLN A 172 -8.07 32.49 51.42
C GLN A 172 -6.86 31.67 50.99
#